data_AF-A0A533SM86-F1
#
_entry.id   AF-A0A533SM86-F1
#
_cell.length_a   1.000
_cell.length_b   1.000
_cell.length_c   1.000
_cell.angle_alpha   90.00
_cell.angle_beta   90.00
_cell.angle_gamma   90.00
#
_symmetry.space_group_name_H-M   'P 1'
#
loop_
_entity.id
_entity.type
_entity.pdbx_description
1 polymer ?
#
loop_
_entity_poly.entity_id
_entity_poly.type
_entity_poly.pdbx_seq_one_letter_code
_entity_poly.pdbx_strand_id
1 'polypeptide(L)'
;MDPNATRVSPTAYANRRQTSTPPPLYPSQQITGPNRPSVRPAGTPPPPPPPVNTARPAGKPAGKGRSMGCFLRGLIALLFAGILLIVIAGSFLVYQYFSIAASLPSVEDLQKRASQFETTRILDRDGNTLYEILDPNAGRRTYVPLSRMSPYIIAATLATEDKEFYNHPGFDLVAIFRAMVQNYTTGEISSGASTITQQLARSLLLSDEKYERTVQRKTREIVLAAEITRRYSKEDILELYLNENFYGNLAYGIEAAAETYFNTTAEKLSPGQAAFLAGLPQAPAVYDIFTNREQTLNRFKSVLVLMYQDSEEKGCIFVSTNVEKVCVDANMLSQAVGDVEGYAFQQSVGSIRFPHWVFYIRNQLEGMFDAQTIYRSGFTVYTTIDPTLQAQAEQIVKDQVASLADRHVTDGALVAIQPASGEILAMVGSADFYNEAIDGQVNMAVSPRQPGSSIKPLTYTAAFEKGWTPATMLWDVPSEFPPSGIDSDPAPKYVPVNYDGRFHGPVSVRTALSNSYNIPAVKTLKFVGVYDDPATVQKDGLIGMAERLGITTLTRNDYGLALTLGGGEVSVLEMTGAFSVFANNGQKMPPVAITKIVDFQGNVVYQYTPPAAEQVIRA
;
A
#
# COMPACT_ATOMS: atom_id res chain seq x y z
N MET A 1 -13.14 -0.19 -42.83
CA MET A 1 -13.44 -1.28 -41.86
C MET A 1 -12.87 -2.56 -42.43
N ASP A 2 -12.09 -3.29 -41.63
CA ASP A 2 -11.61 -4.65 -41.91
C ASP A 2 -12.04 -5.52 -40.70
N PRO A 3 -12.77 -6.62 -40.90
CA PRO A 3 -13.40 -7.36 -39.80
C PRO A 3 -12.53 -8.45 -39.14
N ASN A 4 -11.24 -8.62 -39.47
CA ASN A 4 -10.45 -9.78 -39.02
C ASN A 4 -9.18 -9.48 -38.18
N ALA A 5 -8.96 -8.24 -37.74
CA ALA A 5 -7.69 -7.81 -37.14
C ALA A 5 -7.50 -8.05 -35.62
N THR A 6 -8.06 -9.11 -35.02
CA THR A 6 -7.86 -9.43 -33.58
C THR A 6 -7.80 -10.93 -33.27
N ARG A 7 -6.60 -11.52 -33.36
CA ARG A 7 -6.19 -12.71 -32.59
C ARG A 7 -4.70 -12.63 -32.24
N VAL A 8 -4.38 -12.58 -30.95
CA VAL A 8 -3.01 -12.72 -30.42
C VAL A 8 -2.90 -13.98 -29.56
N SER A 9 -1.90 -14.82 -29.84
CA SER A 9 -1.64 -16.08 -29.15
C SER A 9 -0.32 -15.98 -28.36
N PRO A 10 -0.30 -16.26 -27.04
CA PRO A 10 0.90 -16.07 -26.22
C PRO A 10 1.77 -17.35 -26.13
N THR A 11 2.77 -17.50 -27.00
CA THR A 11 3.79 -18.57 -26.87
C THR A 11 5.18 -18.12 -27.35
N ALA A 12 5.97 -17.48 -26.48
CA ALA A 12 7.39 -17.21 -26.74
C ALA A 12 8.21 -16.98 -25.45
N TYR A 13 8.72 -18.06 -24.83
CA TYR A 13 10.06 -18.05 -24.24
C TYR A 13 10.68 -19.45 -24.36
N ALA A 14 11.89 -19.52 -24.91
CA ALA A 14 12.47 -20.78 -25.41
C ALA A 14 13.54 -21.34 -24.46
N ASN A 15 13.49 -22.65 -24.23
CA ASN A 15 14.58 -23.41 -23.61
C ASN A 15 15.83 -23.40 -24.50
N ARG A 16 17.01 -23.16 -23.92
CA ARG A 16 18.31 -23.36 -24.60
C ARG A 16 19.14 -24.42 -23.87
N ARG A 17 19.30 -25.59 -24.49
CA ARG A 17 20.20 -26.68 -24.04
C ARG A 17 21.52 -26.63 -24.81
N GLN A 18 22.64 -26.86 -24.11
CA GLN A 18 23.87 -27.51 -24.58
C GLN A 18 24.58 -28.03 -23.31
N THR A 19 24.60 -29.33 -22.96
CA THR A 19 25.20 -30.55 -23.56
C THR A 19 26.67 -30.78 -23.23
N SER A 20 26.93 -31.80 -22.39
CA SER A 20 28.16 -32.60 -22.36
C SER A 20 27.79 -34.03 -21.93
N THR A 21 28.32 -35.04 -22.61
CA THR A 21 27.88 -36.46 -22.56
C THR A 21 28.99 -37.40 -22.00
N PRO A 22 28.72 -38.71 -21.72
CA PRO A 22 29.53 -39.55 -20.81
C PRO A 22 30.71 -40.27 -21.51
N PRO A 23 31.39 -41.27 -20.89
CA PRO A 23 30.94 -42.68 -21.04
C PRO A 23 31.21 -43.54 -19.73
N PRO A 24 31.44 -44.89 -19.71
CA PRO A 24 30.63 -45.79 -18.84
C PRO A 24 31.41 -46.92 -18.08
N LEU A 25 30.67 -47.95 -17.63
CA LEU A 25 31.04 -49.39 -17.40
C LEU A 25 31.14 -49.94 -15.96
N TYR A 26 30.54 -51.13 -15.79
CA TYR A 26 30.75 -52.18 -14.76
C TYR A 26 31.90 -53.14 -15.23
N PRO A 27 32.28 -54.27 -14.57
CA PRO A 27 31.85 -54.90 -13.30
C PRO A 27 33.04 -55.39 -12.41
N SER A 28 32.82 -56.43 -11.58
CA SER A 28 33.81 -57.35 -10.93
C SER A 28 34.72 -56.80 -9.82
N GLN A 29 35.42 -57.60 -9.01
CA GLN A 29 35.23 -58.88 -8.26
C GLN A 29 36.64 -59.33 -7.80
N GLN A 30 36.78 -59.95 -6.61
CA GLN A 30 37.93 -60.76 -6.15
C GLN A 30 39.31 -60.04 -5.97
N ILE A 31 40.34 -60.50 -5.23
CA ILE A 31 40.64 -61.38 -4.06
C ILE A 31 42.17 -61.20 -3.84
N THR A 32 42.66 -61.04 -2.60
CA THR A 32 43.91 -61.66 -2.04
C THR A 32 44.20 -61.16 -0.60
N GLY A 33 45.01 -61.91 0.18
CA GLY A 33 45.49 -61.58 1.54
C GLY A 33 47.02 -61.31 1.55
N PRO A 34 47.80 -61.61 2.64
CA PRO A 34 47.46 -62.37 3.86
C PRO A 34 48.13 -61.89 5.21
N ASN A 35 48.03 -62.74 6.26
CA ASN A 35 48.84 -62.85 7.52
C ASN A 35 48.71 -61.77 8.64
N ARG A 36 48.16 -62.04 9.85
CA ARG A 36 48.58 -62.90 11.02
C ARG A 36 49.85 -62.42 11.77
N PRO A 37 50.06 -62.71 13.10
CA PRO A 37 49.41 -63.75 13.94
C PRO A 37 49.03 -63.44 15.43
N SER A 38 48.29 -64.38 16.06
CA SER A 38 48.23 -64.72 17.52
C SER A 38 47.65 -63.70 18.52
N VAL A 39 47.09 -64.05 19.71
CA VAL A 39 47.21 -65.25 20.59
C VAL A 39 45.82 -65.90 20.92
N ARG A 40 45.77 -66.92 21.79
CA ARG A 40 44.71 -67.94 22.04
C ARG A 40 44.75 -68.39 23.54
N PRO A 41 43.94 -69.35 24.07
CA PRO A 41 42.59 -69.86 23.71
C PRO A 41 41.65 -70.12 24.94
N ALA A 42 40.56 -70.88 24.70
CA ALA A 42 39.71 -71.69 25.61
C ALA A 42 38.38 -71.06 26.11
N GLY A 43 37.26 -71.79 26.18
CA GLY A 43 36.99 -73.15 25.68
C GLY A 43 35.64 -73.71 26.18
N THR A 44 34.75 -74.18 25.28
CA THR A 44 33.37 -74.60 25.60
C THR A 44 33.05 -76.05 25.22
N PRO A 45 32.22 -76.76 26.02
CA PRO A 45 31.50 -77.97 25.60
C PRO A 45 29.94 -77.78 25.62
N PRO A 46 29.14 -78.52 24.80
CA PRO A 46 27.68 -78.32 24.69
C PRO A 46 26.82 -79.53 25.23
N PRO A 47 25.60 -79.86 24.72
CA PRO A 47 24.33 -80.11 25.49
C PRO A 47 24.02 -81.63 25.68
N PRO A 48 22.78 -82.17 25.93
CA PRO A 48 21.41 -81.66 26.22
C PRO A 48 20.89 -82.23 27.59
N PRO A 49 19.64 -82.74 27.88
CA PRO A 49 18.28 -82.69 27.28
C PRO A 49 17.09 -82.36 28.26
N PRO A 50 15.81 -82.31 27.77
CA PRO A 50 14.57 -82.16 28.58
C PRO A 50 13.75 -83.48 28.72
N PRO A 51 12.49 -83.50 29.22
CA PRO A 51 11.95 -83.05 30.52
C PRO A 51 11.08 -84.13 31.24
N VAL A 52 10.89 -84.07 32.58
CA VAL A 52 9.96 -84.98 33.32
C VAL A 52 9.24 -84.28 34.50
N ASN A 53 7.96 -84.63 34.72
CA ASN A 53 7.13 -84.26 35.90
C ASN A 53 7.17 -85.35 36.99
N THR A 54 7.02 -85.00 38.28
CA THR A 54 5.99 -85.57 39.21
C THR A 54 6.13 -85.14 40.70
N ALA A 55 5.04 -85.35 41.45
CA ALA A 55 4.96 -85.59 42.91
C ALA A 55 5.03 -84.42 43.94
N ARG A 56 3.89 -84.25 44.64
CA ARG A 56 3.69 -83.77 46.03
C ARG A 56 3.91 -84.95 47.02
N PRO A 57 3.82 -84.84 48.38
CA PRO A 57 3.21 -83.80 49.25
C PRO A 57 4.20 -83.29 50.35
N ALA A 58 3.86 -82.69 51.51
CA ALA A 58 2.60 -82.40 52.22
C ALA A 58 2.71 -81.14 53.12
N GLY A 59 1.63 -80.73 53.82
CA GLY A 59 1.72 -79.81 54.97
C GLY A 59 0.53 -78.83 55.13
N LYS A 60 -0.15 -78.87 56.29
CA LYS A 60 -1.21 -77.95 56.78
C LYS A 60 -1.20 -78.03 58.34
N PRO A 61 -1.62 -77.00 59.11
CA PRO A 61 -3.01 -76.48 59.03
C PRO A 61 -3.27 -74.98 59.30
N ALA A 62 -4.47 -74.59 58.91
CA ALA A 62 -5.39 -73.54 59.41
C ALA A 62 -4.88 -72.34 60.26
N GLY A 63 -5.19 -71.13 59.76
CA GLY A 63 -5.51 -69.95 60.55
C GLY A 63 -6.70 -69.19 59.93
N LYS A 64 -7.76 -68.91 60.70
CA LYS A 64 -8.93 -68.11 60.24
C LYS A 64 -8.69 -66.62 60.52
N GLY A 65 -8.83 -65.74 59.52
CA GLY A 65 -8.64 -64.29 59.73
C GLY A 65 -9.18 -63.37 58.63
N ARG A 66 -10.39 -62.81 58.86
CA ARG A 66 -10.99 -61.59 58.26
C ARG A 66 -10.71 -61.27 56.78
N SER A 67 -11.67 -61.63 55.92
CA SER A 67 -11.71 -61.33 54.48
C SER A 67 -12.12 -59.88 54.12
N MET A 68 -11.52 -58.85 54.74
CA MET A 68 -11.67 -57.43 54.30
C MET A 68 -10.39 -56.83 53.69
N GLY A 69 -9.21 -57.41 53.96
CA GLY A 69 -7.94 -56.81 53.55
C GLY A 69 -7.71 -56.74 52.04
N CYS A 70 -8.19 -57.72 51.28
CA CYS A 70 -7.94 -57.79 49.83
C CYS A 70 -8.74 -56.76 49.02
N PHE A 71 -10.00 -56.51 49.39
CA PHE A 71 -10.84 -55.52 48.70
C PHE A 71 -10.30 -54.11 48.90
N LEU A 72 -9.90 -53.76 50.13
CA LEU A 72 -9.30 -52.47 50.43
C LEU A 72 -7.95 -52.27 49.72
N ARG A 73 -7.10 -53.30 49.65
CA ARG A 73 -5.83 -53.26 48.90
C ARG A 73 -6.04 -53.13 47.39
N GLY A 74 -7.03 -53.81 46.82
CA GLY A 74 -7.39 -53.66 45.40
C GLY A 74 -7.90 -52.25 45.08
N LEU A 75 -8.74 -51.68 45.95
CA LEU A 75 -9.27 -50.34 45.80
C LEU A 75 -8.17 -49.26 45.94
N ILE A 76 -7.23 -49.43 46.88
CA ILE A 76 -6.05 -48.56 47.00
C ILE A 76 -5.14 -48.69 45.77
N ALA A 77 -4.93 -49.89 45.23
CA ALA A 77 -4.14 -50.09 44.02
C ALA A 77 -4.79 -49.43 42.78
N LEU A 78 -6.12 -49.50 42.64
CA LEU A 78 -6.87 -48.79 41.60
C LEU A 78 -6.77 -47.26 41.76
N LEU A 79 -6.87 -46.75 42.99
CA LEU A 79 -6.68 -45.32 43.28
C LEU A 79 -5.26 -44.86 42.91
N PHE A 80 -4.24 -45.64 43.28
CA PHE A 80 -2.84 -45.33 42.97
C PHE A 80 -2.55 -45.42 41.46
N ALA A 81 -3.13 -46.39 40.76
CA ALA A 81 -3.06 -46.50 39.30
C ALA A 81 -3.78 -45.34 38.59
N GLY A 82 -4.92 -44.88 39.12
CA GLY A 82 -5.64 -43.71 38.62
C GLY A 82 -4.85 -42.42 38.83
N ILE A 83 -4.28 -42.21 40.01
CA ILE A 83 -3.38 -41.07 40.30
C ILE A 83 -2.14 -41.12 39.40
N LEU A 84 -1.53 -42.30 39.21
CA LEU A 84 -0.39 -42.47 38.30
C LEU A 84 -0.76 -42.15 36.84
N LEU A 85 -1.95 -42.56 36.38
CA LEU A 85 -2.47 -42.19 35.05
C LEU A 85 -2.67 -40.67 34.92
N ILE A 86 -3.21 -40.00 35.94
CA ILE A 86 -3.35 -38.54 35.97
C ILE A 86 -1.98 -37.84 35.95
N VAL A 87 -0.99 -38.35 36.69
CA VAL A 87 0.38 -37.81 36.70
C VAL A 87 1.07 -38.02 35.35
N ILE A 88 0.91 -39.18 34.71
CA ILE A 88 1.47 -39.48 33.38
C ILE A 88 0.80 -38.59 32.32
N ALA A 89 -0.53 -38.48 32.33
CA ALA A 89 -1.28 -37.61 31.42
C ALA A 89 -0.92 -36.12 31.61
N GLY A 90 -0.82 -35.66 32.85
CA GLY A 90 -0.39 -34.31 33.20
C GLY A 90 1.04 -34.02 32.72
N SER A 91 1.97 -34.95 32.99
CA SER A 91 3.36 -34.85 32.51
C SER A 91 3.45 -34.82 30.98
N PHE A 92 2.63 -35.62 30.29
CA PHE A 92 2.55 -35.63 28.83
C PHE A 92 1.97 -34.31 28.29
N LEU A 93 0.91 -33.77 28.89
CA LEU A 93 0.34 -32.48 28.50
C LEU A 93 1.32 -31.33 28.74
N VAL A 94 2.04 -31.32 29.86
CA VAL A 94 3.09 -30.33 30.15
C VAL A 94 4.26 -30.45 29.16
N TYR A 95 4.72 -31.67 28.85
CA TYR A 95 5.74 -31.91 27.83
C TYR A 95 5.29 -31.41 26.44
N GLN A 96 4.05 -31.71 26.03
CA GLN A 96 3.51 -31.27 24.75
C GLN A 96 3.30 -29.75 24.69
N TYR A 97 2.89 -29.11 25.78
CA TYR A 97 2.84 -27.65 25.88
C TYR A 97 4.24 -27.04 25.69
N PHE A 98 5.26 -27.53 26.39
CA PHE A 98 6.63 -27.00 26.25
C PHE A 98 7.27 -27.30 24.88
N SER A 99 7.04 -28.50 24.31
CA SER A 99 7.57 -28.85 22.98
C SER A 99 6.92 -28.01 21.86
N ILE A 100 5.62 -27.70 21.97
CA ILE A 100 4.94 -26.79 21.06
C ILE A 100 5.39 -25.34 21.30
N ALA A 101 5.43 -24.87 22.54
CA ALA A 101 5.86 -23.50 22.89
C ALA A 101 7.28 -23.19 22.40
N ALA A 102 8.22 -24.13 22.53
CA ALA A 102 9.58 -24.00 22.01
C ALA A 102 9.67 -23.99 20.47
N SER A 103 8.60 -24.36 19.76
CA SER A 103 8.51 -24.34 18.28
C SER A 103 7.72 -23.15 17.73
N LEU A 104 7.21 -22.27 18.59
CA LEU A 104 6.37 -21.13 18.23
C LEU A 104 7.15 -19.81 18.15
N PRO A 105 6.72 -18.84 17.31
CA PRO A 105 7.35 -17.53 17.24
C PRO A 105 7.15 -16.75 18.55
N SER A 106 8.16 -15.95 18.94
CA SER A 106 8.07 -15.18 20.18
C SER A 106 6.96 -14.12 20.13
N VAL A 107 6.25 -14.05 21.26
CA VAL A 107 5.21 -13.08 21.61
C VAL A 107 5.74 -11.88 22.40
N GLU A 108 7.07 -11.70 22.57
CA GLU A 108 7.63 -10.47 23.17
C GLU A 108 7.19 -9.20 22.42
N ASP A 109 7.15 -9.27 21.09
CA ASP A 109 7.01 -8.12 20.19
C ASP A 109 5.68 -8.12 19.43
N LEU A 110 4.58 -8.55 20.08
CA LEU A 110 3.27 -8.66 19.42
C LEU A 110 2.80 -7.32 18.82
N GLN A 111 3.03 -6.21 19.53
CA GLN A 111 2.73 -4.85 19.05
C GLN A 111 3.60 -4.38 17.87
N LYS A 112 4.76 -5.02 17.61
CA LYS A 112 5.59 -4.77 16.41
C LYS A 112 5.30 -5.74 15.26
N ARG A 113 4.62 -6.85 15.56
CA ARG A 113 4.12 -7.85 14.59
C ARG A 113 2.72 -7.51 14.08
N ALA A 114 1.93 -6.83 14.91
CA ALA A 114 0.87 -5.96 14.42
C ALA A 114 1.46 -4.96 13.42
N SER A 115 0.70 -4.69 12.37
CA SER A 115 1.06 -3.86 11.24
C SER A 115 1.08 -2.40 11.67
N GLN A 116 2.23 -1.94 12.17
CA GLN A 116 2.48 -0.53 12.51
C GLN A 116 2.50 0.42 11.29
N PHE A 117 1.97 0.00 10.13
CA PHE A 117 1.85 0.88 8.98
C PHE A 117 0.45 1.48 8.91
N GLU A 118 0.39 2.80 9.05
CA GLU A 118 -0.74 3.59 8.58
C GLU A 118 -0.73 3.61 7.05
N THR A 119 -1.87 3.92 6.45
CA THR A 119 -1.94 4.22 5.02
C THR A 119 -1.33 5.57 4.69
N THR A 120 -0.52 5.63 3.63
CA THR A 120 0.06 6.90 3.13
C THR A 120 -1.03 7.79 2.55
N ARG A 121 -1.11 9.04 3.02
CA ARG A 121 -2.11 10.05 2.66
C ARG A 121 -1.44 11.22 1.93
N ILE A 122 -1.89 11.55 0.73
CA ILE A 122 -1.49 12.78 0.01
C ILE A 122 -2.49 13.87 0.36
N LEU A 123 -2.01 15.01 0.86
CA LEU A 123 -2.81 16.16 1.27
C LEU A 123 -2.59 17.38 0.34
N ASP A 124 -3.61 18.22 0.19
CA ASP A 124 -3.45 19.58 -0.35
C ASP A 124 -2.80 20.54 0.66
N ARG A 125 -2.60 21.80 0.26
CA ARG A 125 -1.95 22.81 1.10
C ARG A 125 -2.72 23.16 2.38
N ASP A 126 -4.04 22.95 2.38
CA ASP A 126 -4.93 23.22 3.51
C ASP A 126 -5.05 22.02 4.45
N GLY A 127 -4.53 20.86 4.04
CA GLY A 127 -4.50 19.61 4.80
C GLY A 127 -5.63 18.62 4.48
N ASN A 128 -6.42 18.85 3.43
CA ASN A 128 -7.46 17.89 3.03
C ASN A 128 -6.84 16.71 2.27
N THR A 129 -7.29 15.48 2.55
CA THR A 129 -6.85 14.30 1.80
C THR A 129 -7.31 14.35 0.34
N LEU A 130 -6.34 14.23 -0.57
CA LEU A 130 -6.56 14.11 -2.01
C LEU A 130 -6.63 12.65 -2.46
N TYR A 131 -5.81 11.79 -1.83
CA TYR A 131 -5.75 10.37 -2.13
C TYR A 131 -5.08 9.58 -0.99
N GLU A 132 -5.43 8.30 -0.87
CA GLU A 132 -4.84 7.33 0.04
C GLU A 132 -4.15 6.21 -0.76
N ILE A 133 -2.84 6.03 -0.59
CA ILE A 133 -2.05 5.03 -1.31
C ILE A 133 -2.16 3.67 -0.57
N LEU A 134 -3.10 2.83 -1.01
CA LEU A 134 -3.39 1.52 -0.43
C LEU A 134 -2.35 0.46 -0.86
N ASP A 135 -1.87 -0.37 0.08
CA ASP A 135 -1.15 -1.62 -0.28
C ASP A 135 -2.16 -2.59 -0.91
N PRO A 136 -1.97 -3.06 -2.16
CA PRO A 136 -2.94 -3.95 -2.81
C PRO A 136 -3.13 -5.31 -2.10
N ASN A 137 -2.25 -5.68 -1.16
CA ASN A 137 -2.32 -6.92 -0.38
C ASN A 137 -2.76 -6.70 1.07
N ALA A 138 -2.73 -5.46 1.56
CA ALA A 138 -2.85 -5.16 2.99
C ALA A 138 -3.71 -3.92 3.32
N GLY A 139 -4.29 -3.28 2.29
CA GLY A 139 -5.43 -2.36 2.35
C GLY A 139 -5.19 -1.03 3.04
N ARG A 140 -6.28 -0.47 3.57
CA ARG A 140 -6.29 0.73 4.41
C ARG A 140 -6.16 0.34 5.88
N ARG A 141 -5.30 1.06 6.61
CA ARG A 141 -5.12 0.96 8.07
C ARG A 141 -5.01 2.35 8.70
N THR A 142 -5.64 2.49 9.87
CA THR A 142 -5.45 3.63 10.77
C THR A 142 -5.55 3.14 12.21
N TYR A 143 -4.46 3.26 12.98
CA TYR A 143 -4.37 2.80 14.36
C TYR A 143 -5.05 3.77 15.33
N VAL A 144 -5.98 3.22 16.12
CA VAL A 144 -6.69 3.96 17.16
C VAL A 144 -6.59 3.17 18.48
N PRO A 145 -6.18 3.81 19.59
CA PRO A 145 -6.14 3.14 20.89
C PRO A 145 -7.57 2.85 21.38
N LEU A 146 -7.75 1.80 22.18
CA LEU A 146 -9.06 1.31 22.64
C LEU A 146 -9.88 2.39 23.37
N SER A 147 -9.20 3.33 24.04
CA SER A 147 -9.80 4.48 24.73
C SER A 147 -10.42 5.54 23.80
N ARG A 148 -10.14 5.47 22.48
CA ARG A 148 -10.77 6.28 21.43
C ARG A 148 -11.68 5.43 20.52
N MET A 149 -12.11 4.25 20.96
CA MET A 149 -13.14 3.46 20.29
C MET A 149 -14.47 3.60 21.02
N SER A 150 -15.59 3.58 20.28
CA SER A 150 -16.93 3.57 20.87
C SER A 150 -17.12 2.33 21.77
N PRO A 151 -17.67 2.47 22.99
CA PRO A 151 -17.93 1.32 23.85
C PRO A 151 -18.92 0.34 23.19
N TYR A 152 -19.75 0.80 22.26
CA TYR A 152 -20.66 -0.06 21.51
C TYR A 152 -19.94 -1.03 20.56
N ILE A 153 -18.83 -0.65 19.91
CA ILE A 153 -18.09 -1.62 19.06
C ILE A 153 -17.40 -2.67 19.92
N ILE A 154 -16.88 -2.28 21.08
CA ILE A 154 -16.32 -3.21 22.06
C ILE A 154 -17.39 -4.22 22.50
N ALA A 155 -18.56 -3.75 22.93
CA ALA A 155 -19.68 -4.61 23.32
C ALA A 155 -20.17 -5.52 22.18
N ALA A 156 -20.26 -4.99 20.96
CA ALA A 156 -20.70 -5.74 19.78
C ALA A 156 -19.72 -6.87 19.42
N THR A 157 -18.42 -6.60 19.41
CA THR A 157 -17.38 -7.60 19.15
C THR A 157 -17.34 -8.67 20.24
N LEU A 158 -17.42 -8.28 21.52
CA LEU A 158 -17.45 -9.24 22.64
C LEU A 158 -18.65 -10.18 22.56
N ALA A 159 -19.87 -9.64 22.44
CA ALA A 159 -21.09 -10.46 22.37
C ALA A 159 -21.16 -11.38 21.13
N THR A 160 -20.45 -11.02 20.05
CA THR A 160 -20.47 -11.75 18.77
C THR A 160 -19.40 -12.85 18.68
N GLU A 161 -18.16 -12.53 19.07
CA GLU A 161 -17.00 -13.38 18.80
C GLU A 161 -16.51 -14.10 20.07
N ASP A 162 -16.68 -13.53 21.26
CA ASP A 162 -16.10 -14.07 22.49
C ASP A 162 -16.76 -13.51 23.78
N LYS A 163 -17.99 -13.93 24.07
CA LYS A 163 -18.77 -13.35 25.19
C LYS A 163 -18.13 -13.56 26.57
N GLU A 164 -17.25 -14.55 26.71
CA GLU A 164 -16.53 -14.86 27.96
C GLU A 164 -15.08 -14.36 27.95
N PHE A 165 -14.70 -13.49 27.01
CA PHE A 165 -13.33 -13.01 26.79
C PHE A 165 -12.56 -12.67 28.07
N TYR A 166 -13.17 -11.96 29.01
CA TYR A 166 -12.52 -11.56 30.27
C TYR A 166 -12.32 -12.71 31.28
N ASN A 167 -13.11 -13.80 31.16
CA ASN A 167 -13.20 -14.88 32.14
C ASN A 167 -12.27 -16.07 31.86
N HIS A 168 -11.59 -16.12 30.70
CA HIS A 168 -10.74 -17.26 30.31
C HIS A 168 -9.30 -16.86 29.90
N PRO A 169 -8.30 -17.78 29.98
CA PRO A 169 -6.89 -17.50 29.69
C PRO A 169 -6.57 -17.55 28.19
N GLY A 170 -7.31 -16.79 27.37
CA GLY A 170 -7.14 -16.73 25.91
C GLY A 170 -7.81 -17.87 25.14
N PHE A 171 -8.22 -18.96 25.80
CA PHE A 171 -9.04 -20.03 25.24
C PHE A 171 -10.20 -20.43 26.17
N ASP A 172 -11.40 -20.64 25.64
CA ASP A 172 -12.54 -21.17 26.40
C ASP A 172 -12.67 -22.70 26.24
N LEU A 173 -12.44 -23.43 27.33
CA LEU A 173 -12.63 -24.88 27.41
C LEU A 173 -14.09 -25.31 27.27
N VAL A 174 -15.03 -24.47 27.72
CA VAL A 174 -16.47 -24.76 27.68
C VAL A 174 -16.97 -24.66 26.23
N ALA A 175 -16.64 -23.60 25.49
CA ALA A 175 -16.92 -23.50 24.05
C ALA A 175 -16.26 -24.63 23.25
N ILE A 176 -15.00 -24.98 23.52
CA ILE A 176 -14.31 -26.10 22.85
C ILE A 176 -15.05 -27.42 23.08
N PHE A 177 -15.45 -27.73 24.31
CA PHE A 177 -16.20 -28.96 24.62
C PHE A 177 -17.62 -28.93 24.01
N ARG A 178 -18.33 -27.79 24.12
CA ARG A 178 -19.66 -27.56 23.54
C ARG A 178 -19.64 -27.80 22.03
N ALA A 179 -18.66 -27.25 21.32
CA ALA A 179 -18.49 -27.45 19.88
C ALA A 179 -18.08 -28.88 19.52
N MET A 180 -17.26 -29.55 20.33
CA MET A 180 -16.93 -30.98 20.11
C MET A 180 -18.18 -31.86 20.18
N VAL A 181 -19.06 -31.63 21.18
CA VAL A 181 -20.35 -32.33 21.29
C VAL A 181 -21.27 -31.97 20.12
N GLN A 182 -21.39 -30.68 19.79
CA GLN A 182 -22.23 -30.20 18.69
C GLN A 182 -21.83 -30.88 17.36
N ASN A 183 -20.55 -30.81 16.99
CA ASN A 183 -20.03 -31.39 15.74
C ASN A 183 -20.25 -32.91 15.66
N TYR A 184 -20.16 -33.63 16.78
CA TYR A 184 -20.48 -35.05 16.84
C TYR A 184 -21.98 -35.34 16.61
N THR A 185 -22.87 -34.44 17.07
CA THR A 185 -24.32 -34.59 16.90
C THR A 185 -24.88 -34.08 15.56
N THR A 186 -24.27 -33.08 14.93
CA THR A 186 -24.76 -32.48 13.68
C THR A 186 -24.01 -32.98 12.43
N GLY A 187 -22.79 -33.51 12.58
CA GLY A 187 -21.94 -33.90 11.46
C GLY A 187 -21.24 -32.73 10.75
N GLU A 188 -21.54 -31.49 11.12
CA GLU A 188 -20.93 -30.27 10.58
C GLU A 188 -19.90 -29.67 11.55
N ILE A 189 -18.96 -28.87 11.03
CA ILE A 189 -17.93 -28.22 11.86
C ILE A 189 -18.42 -26.82 12.28
N SER A 190 -18.94 -26.72 13.50
CA SER A 190 -19.33 -25.45 14.13
C SER A 190 -18.13 -24.50 14.27
N SER A 191 -18.30 -23.25 13.86
CA SER A 191 -17.24 -22.23 13.80
C SER A 191 -17.01 -21.48 15.12
N GLY A 192 -18.04 -21.39 15.97
CA GLY A 192 -18.10 -20.54 17.17
C GLY A 192 -17.27 -20.99 18.39
N ALA A 193 -16.14 -21.67 18.17
CA ALA A 193 -15.25 -22.18 19.22
C ALA A 193 -13.87 -21.48 19.25
N SER A 194 -13.78 -20.28 18.66
CA SER A 194 -12.50 -19.56 18.49
C SER A 194 -12.56 -18.15 19.08
N THR A 195 -11.99 -18.02 20.28
CA THR A 195 -11.88 -16.79 21.08
C THR A 195 -11.12 -15.66 20.36
N ILE A 196 -11.34 -14.41 20.77
CA ILE A 196 -10.68 -13.22 20.20
C ILE A 196 -9.15 -13.38 20.20
N THR A 197 -8.57 -13.86 21.29
CA THR A 197 -7.11 -14.08 21.40
C THR A 197 -6.60 -15.18 20.46
N GLN A 198 -7.40 -16.23 20.19
CA GLN A 198 -7.06 -17.26 19.20
C GLN A 198 -7.14 -16.72 17.77
N GLN A 199 -8.12 -15.87 17.47
CA GLN A 199 -8.24 -15.22 16.16
C GLN A 199 -7.06 -14.26 15.91
N LEU A 200 -6.67 -13.46 16.91
CA LEU A 200 -5.49 -12.59 16.87
C LEU A 200 -4.20 -13.39 16.65
N ALA A 201 -3.98 -14.45 17.42
CA ALA A 201 -2.84 -15.36 17.26
C ALA A 201 -2.77 -15.97 15.85
N ARG A 202 -3.91 -16.43 15.31
CA ARG A 202 -4.00 -16.95 13.94
C ARG A 202 -3.66 -15.89 12.89
N SER A 203 -4.04 -14.63 13.11
CA SER A 203 -3.82 -13.57 12.12
C SER A 203 -2.38 -13.06 12.10
N LEU A 204 -1.75 -12.86 13.28
CA LEU A 204 -0.43 -12.22 13.40
C LEU A 204 0.77 -13.17 13.50
N LEU A 205 0.58 -14.42 13.94
CA LEU A 205 1.68 -15.34 14.27
C LEU A 205 1.66 -16.66 13.49
N LEU A 206 0.54 -16.98 12.84
CA LEU A 206 0.35 -18.18 12.02
C LEU A 206 -0.12 -17.79 10.60
N SER A 207 0.37 -16.67 10.06
CA SER A 207 0.01 -16.13 8.74
C SER A 207 0.05 -17.19 7.64
N ASP A 208 1.10 -17.99 7.64
CA ASP A 208 1.44 -18.93 6.57
C ASP A 208 0.58 -20.21 6.66
N GLU A 209 0.15 -20.56 7.88
CA GLU A 209 -0.76 -21.68 8.17
C GLU A 209 -2.24 -21.21 8.28
N LYS A 210 -2.54 -19.92 8.11
CA LYS A 210 -3.82 -19.27 8.48
C LYS A 210 -5.07 -19.94 7.90
N TYR A 211 -4.95 -20.57 6.74
CA TYR A 211 -6.04 -21.23 6.02
C TYR A 211 -6.12 -22.75 6.28
N GLU A 212 -5.14 -23.36 6.96
CA GLU A 212 -5.18 -24.80 7.24
C GLU A 212 -6.27 -25.17 8.25
N ARG A 213 -6.90 -26.34 8.03
CA ARG A 213 -7.87 -26.94 8.95
C ARG A 213 -7.28 -28.14 9.70
N THR A 214 -6.02 -28.04 10.13
CA THR A 214 -5.30 -29.08 10.87
C THR A 214 -5.49 -28.95 12.38
N VAL A 215 -5.56 -30.10 13.08
CA VAL A 215 -5.62 -30.13 14.56
C VAL A 215 -4.35 -29.54 15.16
N GLN A 216 -3.19 -29.82 14.57
CA GLN A 216 -1.90 -29.29 15.00
C GLN A 216 -1.85 -27.75 14.99
N ARG A 217 -2.35 -27.10 13.92
CA ARG A 217 -2.48 -25.64 13.88
C ARG A 217 -3.46 -25.12 14.93
N LYS A 218 -4.60 -25.79 15.17
CA LYS A 218 -5.53 -25.37 16.25
C LYS A 218 -4.90 -25.51 17.65
N THR A 219 -4.07 -26.53 17.89
CA THR A 219 -3.31 -26.64 19.14
C THR A 219 -2.27 -25.52 19.29
N ARG A 220 -1.53 -25.19 18.21
CA ARG A 220 -0.61 -24.03 18.17
C ARG A 220 -1.34 -22.72 18.47
N GLU A 221 -2.50 -22.49 17.85
CA GLU A 221 -3.37 -21.32 18.06
C GLU A 221 -3.80 -21.17 19.53
N ILE A 222 -4.14 -22.28 20.20
CA ILE A 222 -4.49 -22.30 21.63
C ILE A 222 -3.28 -21.99 22.52
N VAL A 223 -2.10 -22.57 22.25
CA VAL A 223 -0.88 -22.30 23.03
C VAL A 223 -0.42 -20.85 22.87
N LEU A 224 -0.46 -20.30 21.65
CA LEU A 224 -0.19 -18.87 21.42
C LEU A 224 -1.19 -17.96 22.14
N ALA A 225 -2.48 -18.27 22.10
CA ALA A 225 -3.49 -17.47 22.80
C ALA A 225 -3.29 -17.45 24.32
N ALA A 226 -2.83 -18.57 24.89
CA ALA A 226 -2.42 -18.64 26.30
C ALA A 226 -1.20 -17.77 26.59
N GLU A 227 -0.14 -17.86 25.79
CA GLU A 227 1.09 -17.05 25.98
C GLU A 227 0.88 -15.55 25.77
N ILE A 228 0.02 -15.16 24.83
CA ILE A 228 -0.42 -13.77 24.65
C ILE A 228 -1.14 -13.27 25.92
N THR A 229 -2.10 -14.04 26.45
CA THR A 229 -2.87 -13.67 27.66
C THR A 229 -2.03 -13.65 28.94
N ARG A 230 -0.82 -14.23 28.93
CA ARG A 230 0.15 -14.17 30.04
C ARG A 230 1.04 -12.93 30.02
N ARG A 231 1.00 -12.13 28.94
CA ARG A 231 1.92 -11.01 28.70
C ARG A 231 1.23 -9.68 28.40
N TYR A 232 0.07 -9.74 27.76
CA TYR A 232 -0.76 -8.60 27.38
C TYR A 232 -2.06 -8.58 28.19
N SER A 233 -2.55 -7.39 28.51
CA SER A 233 -3.86 -7.22 29.15
C SER A 233 -5.00 -7.59 28.19
N LYS A 234 -6.23 -7.71 28.72
CA LYS A 234 -7.42 -7.96 27.89
C LYS A 234 -7.69 -6.78 26.97
N GLU A 235 -7.49 -5.57 27.47
CA GLU A 235 -7.54 -4.32 26.73
C GLU A 235 -6.50 -4.28 25.59
N ASP A 236 -5.23 -4.60 25.83
CA ASP A 236 -4.19 -4.66 24.77
C ASP A 236 -4.58 -5.66 23.65
N ILE A 237 -5.07 -6.84 24.03
CA ILE A 237 -5.47 -7.91 23.09
C ILE A 237 -6.66 -7.45 22.24
N LEU A 238 -7.60 -6.72 22.84
CA LEU A 238 -8.81 -6.24 22.17
C LEU A 238 -8.52 -5.05 21.27
N GLU A 239 -7.62 -4.16 21.68
CA GLU A 239 -7.07 -3.07 20.86
C GLU A 239 -6.39 -3.62 19.61
N LEU A 240 -5.46 -4.57 19.77
CA LEU A 240 -4.77 -5.20 18.65
C LEU A 240 -5.73 -5.97 17.75
N TYR A 241 -6.74 -6.66 18.30
CA TYR A 241 -7.77 -7.33 17.50
C TYR A 241 -8.58 -6.32 16.66
N LEU A 242 -9.09 -5.25 17.27
CA LEU A 242 -9.91 -4.26 16.59
C LEU A 242 -9.13 -3.40 15.58
N ASN A 243 -7.80 -3.26 15.71
CA ASN A 243 -6.95 -2.59 14.71
C ASN A 243 -6.43 -3.54 13.60
N GLU A 244 -6.41 -4.86 13.80
CA GLU A 244 -5.89 -5.83 12.80
C GLU A 244 -6.95 -6.56 12.00
N ASN A 245 -8.22 -6.53 12.44
CA ASN A 245 -9.26 -7.33 11.81
C ASN A 245 -9.61 -6.81 10.41
N PHE A 246 -9.99 -7.71 9.51
CA PHE A 246 -10.41 -7.34 8.16
C PHE A 246 -11.93 -7.19 8.09
N TYR A 247 -12.40 -6.00 7.72
CA TYR A 247 -13.82 -5.63 7.69
C TYR A 247 -14.41 -5.62 6.26
N GLY A 248 -13.65 -6.07 5.25
CA GLY A 248 -14.07 -6.00 3.84
C GLY A 248 -13.75 -4.64 3.20
N ASN A 249 -13.97 -4.50 1.88
CA ASN A 249 -13.71 -3.26 1.12
C ASN A 249 -12.34 -2.62 1.40
N LEU A 250 -11.29 -3.44 1.47
CA LEU A 250 -9.91 -3.07 1.84
C LEU A 250 -9.72 -2.43 3.23
N ALA A 251 -10.74 -2.36 4.09
CA ALA A 251 -10.61 -1.84 5.45
C ALA A 251 -10.01 -2.89 6.40
N TYR A 252 -8.82 -2.61 6.92
CA TYR A 252 -8.19 -3.33 8.03
C TYR A 252 -8.15 -2.40 9.25
N GLY A 253 -8.66 -2.89 10.38
CA GLY A 253 -8.86 -2.08 11.57
C GLY A 253 -10.16 -1.29 11.57
N ILE A 254 -10.67 -1.01 12.76
CA ILE A 254 -12.01 -0.46 12.98
C ILE A 254 -12.18 0.99 12.52
N GLU A 255 -11.13 1.83 12.60
CA GLU A 255 -11.18 3.22 12.12
C GLU A 255 -11.36 3.26 10.60
N ALA A 256 -10.54 2.50 9.87
CA ALA A 256 -10.67 2.35 8.42
C ALA A 256 -12.05 1.79 8.02
N ALA A 257 -12.66 0.93 8.84
CA ALA A 257 -13.99 0.40 8.61
C ALA A 257 -15.11 1.42 8.89
N ALA A 258 -14.99 2.21 9.96
CA ALA A 258 -15.90 3.30 10.30
C ALA A 258 -15.89 4.39 9.21
N GLU A 259 -14.71 4.76 8.71
CA GLU A 259 -14.54 5.64 7.57
C GLU A 259 -15.16 5.02 6.30
N THR A 260 -14.86 3.74 5.98
CA THR A 260 -15.28 3.08 4.72
C THR A 260 -16.80 2.92 4.59
N TYR A 261 -17.49 2.49 5.66
CA TYR A 261 -18.91 2.16 5.57
C TYR A 261 -19.84 3.29 6.01
N PHE A 262 -19.36 4.21 6.86
CA PHE A 262 -20.20 5.23 7.51
C PHE A 262 -19.63 6.66 7.48
N ASN A 263 -18.44 6.88 6.89
CA ASN A 263 -17.77 8.19 6.83
C ASN A 263 -17.65 8.87 8.21
N THR A 264 -17.28 8.08 9.24
CA THR A 264 -17.18 8.50 10.64
C THR A 264 -15.95 7.85 11.31
N THR A 265 -15.62 8.26 12.53
CA THR A 265 -14.52 7.67 13.33
C THR A 265 -15.02 6.53 14.22
N ALA A 266 -14.14 5.60 14.62
CA ALA A 266 -14.47 4.48 15.51
C ALA A 266 -14.97 4.95 16.89
N GLU A 267 -14.48 6.11 17.36
CA GLU A 267 -14.96 6.82 18.55
C GLU A 267 -16.47 7.13 18.49
N LYS A 268 -16.98 7.44 17.29
CA LYS A 268 -18.33 7.98 17.05
C LYS A 268 -19.33 6.95 16.55
N LEU A 269 -18.96 5.66 16.52
CA LEU A 269 -19.85 4.59 16.07
C LEU A 269 -21.09 4.48 16.97
N SER A 270 -22.26 4.65 16.37
CA SER A 270 -23.56 4.38 17.01
C SER A 270 -23.75 2.88 17.29
N PRO A 271 -24.71 2.46 18.13
CA PRO A 271 -24.97 1.05 18.40
C PRO A 271 -25.24 0.22 17.15
N GLY A 272 -25.97 0.77 16.19
CA GLY A 272 -26.25 0.10 14.91
C GLY A 272 -24.99 -0.05 14.04
N GLN A 273 -24.20 1.02 13.92
CA GLN A 273 -22.95 1.00 13.16
C GLN A 273 -21.92 0.05 13.78
N ALA A 274 -21.81 0.04 15.11
CA ALA A 274 -20.98 -0.88 15.87
C ALA A 274 -21.39 -2.35 15.65
N ALA A 275 -22.68 -2.67 15.81
CA ALA A 275 -23.20 -4.02 15.57
C ALA A 275 -23.02 -4.47 14.12
N PHE A 276 -23.15 -3.55 13.17
CA PHE A 276 -22.92 -3.80 11.76
C PHE A 276 -21.44 -4.17 11.50
N LEU A 277 -20.50 -3.35 11.96
CA LEU A 277 -19.07 -3.58 11.76
C LEU A 277 -18.57 -4.84 12.48
N ALA A 278 -19.02 -5.11 13.71
CA ALA A 278 -18.70 -6.36 14.42
C ALA A 278 -19.22 -7.62 13.71
N GLY A 279 -20.23 -7.50 12.84
CA GLY A 279 -20.75 -8.61 12.05
C GLY A 279 -19.83 -9.08 10.93
N LEU A 280 -19.07 -8.17 10.32
CA LEU A 280 -18.34 -8.42 9.05
C LEU A 280 -17.16 -9.41 9.18
N PRO A 281 -16.27 -9.34 10.21
CA PRO A 281 -15.05 -10.14 10.30
C PRO A 281 -15.20 -11.66 10.19
N GLN A 282 -16.37 -12.20 10.55
CA GLN A 282 -16.64 -13.64 10.45
C GLN A 282 -16.58 -14.16 9.00
N ALA A 283 -17.00 -13.34 8.03
CA ALA A 283 -16.92 -13.66 6.60
C ALA A 283 -16.94 -12.39 5.72
N PRO A 284 -15.85 -11.59 5.66
CA PRO A 284 -15.84 -10.28 4.98
C PRO A 284 -16.04 -10.32 3.46
N ALA A 285 -15.87 -11.49 2.84
CA ALA A 285 -16.16 -11.72 1.42
C ALA A 285 -17.60 -12.19 1.15
N VAL A 286 -18.42 -12.36 2.20
CA VAL A 286 -19.85 -12.69 2.13
C VAL A 286 -20.67 -11.52 2.69
N TYR A 287 -20.24 -10.94 3.81
CA TYR A 287 -20.86 -9.79 4.44
C TYR A 287 -20.29 -8.49 3.88
N ASP A 288 -20.68 -8.16 2.65
CA ASP A 288 -20.47 -6.86 2.03
C ASP A 288 -21.81 -6.22 1.66
N ILE A 289 -22.00 -4.95 2.04
CA ILE A 289 -23.24 -4.21 1.83
C ILE A 289 -23.46 -3.80 0.38
N PHE A 290 -22.39 -3.69 -0.42
CA PHE A 290 -22.44 -3.24 -1.80
C PHE A 290 -22.77 -4.38 -2.77
N THR A 291 -22.30 -5.60 -2.50
CA THR A 291 -22.58 -6.80 -3.32
C THR A 291 -23.65 -7.73 -2.73
N ASN A 292 -23.87 -7.72 -1.40
CA ASN A 292 -24.72 -8.71 -0.71
C ASN A 292 -25.50 -8.06 0.47
N ARG A 293 -26.31 -7.04 0.16
CA ARG A 293 -27.03 -6.22 1.17
C ARG A 293 -27.85 -7.04 2.17
N GLU A 294 -28.63 -8.01 1.70
CA GLU A 294 -29.57 -8.76 2.55
C GLU A 294 -28.85 -9.61 3.60
N GLN A 295 -27.86 -10.41 3.21
CA GLN A 295 -27.13 -11.28 4.15
C GLN A 295 -26.31 -10.45 5.14
N THR A 296 -25.76 -9.31 4.70
CA THR A 296 -25.04 -8.37 5.56
C THR A 296 -25.97 -7.76 6.62
N LEU A 297 -27.18 -7.31 6.23
CA LEU A 297 -28.18 -6.80 7.17
C LEU A 297 -28.71 -7.89 8.13
N ASN A 298 -28.85 -9.14 7.66
CA ASN A 298 -29.26 -10.26 8.51
C ASN A 298 -28.16 -10.63 9.53
N ARG A 299 -26.88 -10.57 9.15
CA ARG A 299 -25.75 -10.73 10.08
C ARG A 299 -25.70 -9.60 11.11
N PHE A 300 -25.86 -8.35 10.68
CA PHE A 300 -25.99 -7.18 11.55
C PHE A 300 -27.12 -7.34 12.59
N LYS A 301 -28.33 -7.72 12.16
CA LYS A 301 -29.46 -7.99 13.07
C LYS A 301 -29.14 -9.10 14.07
N SER A 302 -28.41 -10.13 13.64
CA SER A 302 -27.96 -11.23 14.50
C SER A 302 -26.98 -10.73 15.59
N VAL A 303 -26.08 -9.79 15.27
CA VAL A 303 -25.19 -9.16 16.25
C VAL A 303 -25.97 -8.37 17.29
N LEU A 304 -26.95 -7.53 16.89
CA LEU A 304 -27.79 -6.80 17.85
C LEU A 304 -28.53 -7.75 18.80
N VAL A 305 -29.04 -8.88 18.30
CA VAL A 305 -29.69 -9.90 19.14
C VAL A 305 -28.72 -10.55 20.12
N LEU A 306 -27.48 -10.83 19.72
CA LEU A 306 -26.44 -11.35 20.62
C LEU A 306 -26.07 -10.33 21.70
N MET A 307 -25.94 -9.05 21.34
CA MET A 307 -25.70 -7.96 22.30
C MET A 307 -26.84 -7.81 23.33
N TYR A 308 -28.09 -7.87 22.87
CA TYR A 308 -29.25 -7.86 23.75
C TYR A 308 -29.24 -9.06 24.72
N GLN A 309 -28.98 -10.27 24.20
CA GLN A 309 -28.93 -11.49 25.02
C GLN A 309 -27.81 -11.47 26.06
N ASP A 310 -26.60 -11.02 25.72
CA ASP A 310 -25.49 -10.95 26.67
C ASP A 310 -25.70 -9.83 27.72
N SER A 311 -26.35 -8.72 27.33
CA SER A 311 -26.77 -7.65 28.23
C SER A 311 -27.79 -8.14 29.28
N GLU A 312 -28.81 -8.89 28.85
CA GLU A 312 -29.83 -9.47 29.73
C GLU A 312 -29.24 -10.56 30.65
N GLU A 313 -28.33 -11.39 30.15
CA GLU A 313 -27.68 -12.47 30.92
C GLU A 313 -26.76 -11.93 32.03
N LYS A 314 -26.08 -10.80 31.80
CA LYS A 314 -25.02 -10.28 32.69
C LYS A 314 -25.37 -9.00 33.45
N GLY A 315 -26.56 -8.43 33.22
CA GLY A 315 -26.92 -7.10 33.73
C GLY A 315 -25.98 -6.04 33.14
N CYS A 316 -26.08 -5.87 31.83
CA CYS A 316 -25.23 -5.05 30.95
C CYS A 316 -23.82 -5.62 30.71
N ILE A 317 -23.33 -5.43 29.48
CA ILE A 317 -22.05 -5.95 28.97
C ILE A 317 -20.88 -5.16 29.58
N PHE A 318 -19.86 -5.86 30.06
CA PHE A 318 -18.61 -5.26 30.52
C PHE A 318 -17.63 -5.07 29.34
N VAL A 319 -17.15 -3.84 29.14
CA VAL A 319 -16.35 -3.45 27.97
C VAL A 319 -14.91 -3.03 28.28
N SER A 320 -14.63 -2.52 29.48
CA SER A 320 -13.28 -2.15 29.91
C SER A 320 -13.26 -1.91 31.41
N THR A 321 -12.10 -2.10 32.05
CA THR A 321 -11.85 -1.71 33.44
C THR A 321 -12.05 -0.21 33.74
N ASN A 322 -12.01 0.66 32.73
CA ASN A 322 -12.08 2.12 32.88
C ASN A 322 -13.36 2.76 32.30
N VAL A 323 -14.32 1.98 31.81
CA VAL A 323 -15.52 2.49 31.10
C VAL A 323 -16.79 1.87 31.70
N GLU A 324 -17.88 2.64 31.70
CA GLU A 324 -19.19 2.17 32.18
C GLU A 324 -19.74 1.01 31.31
N LYS A 325 -20.57 0.14 31.90
CA LYS A 325 -21.14 -1.02 31.21
C LYS A 325 -22.07 -0.59 30.06
N VAL A 326 -22.05 -1.35 28.97
CA VAL A 326 -22.99 -1.17 27.86
C VAL A 326 -24.26 -1.98 28.13
N CYS A 327 -25.33 -1.28 28.53
CA CYS A 327 -26.67 -1.83 28.59
C CYS A 327 -27.32 -1.79 27.21
N VAL A 328 -27.97 -2.88 26.79
CA VAL A 328 -28.69 -2.97 25.50
C VAL A 328 -30.14 -3.38 25.77
N ASP A 329 -31.09 -2.57 25.35
CA ASP A 329 -32.53 -2.81 25.52
C ASP A 329 -33.26 -2.97 24.16
N ALA A 330 -34.56 -3.28 24.22
CA ALA A 330 -35.38 -3.49 23.03
C ALA A 330 -35.64 -2.21 22.21
N ASN A 331 -35.59 -1.02 22.83
CA ASN A 331 -35.77 0.26 22.14
C ASN A 331 -34.52 0.58 21.30
N MET A 332 -33.35 0.47 21.93
CA MET A 332 -32.03 0.62 21.34
C MET A 332 -31.83 -0.35 20.17
N LEU A 333 -32.25 -1.61 20.32
CA LEU A 333 -32.22 -2.60 19.24
C LEU A 333 -33.13 -2.18 18.08
N SER A 334 -34.35 -1.72 18.36
CA SER A 334 -35.30 -1.29 17.32
C SER A 334 -34.83 -0.02 16.58
N GLN A 335 -34.25 0.94 17.30
CA GLN A 335 -33.67 2.16 16.70
C GLN A 335 -32.46 1.82 15.83
N ALA A 336 -31.52 1.04 16.36
CA ALA A 336 -30.32 0.63 15.64
C ALA A 336 -30.63 -0.08 14.30
N VAL A 337 -31.67 -0.93 14.26
CA VAL A 337 -32.14 -1.54 13.00
C VAL A 337 -32.67 -0.49 12.03
N GLY A 338 -33.53 0.42 12.47
CA GLY A 338 -34.08 1.49 11.63
C GLY A 338 -32.99 2.39 11.03
N ASP A 339 -32.03 2.82 11.85
CA ASP A 339 -30.92 3.68 11.45
C ASP A 339 -30.05 3.03 10.35
N VAL A 340 -29.70 1.75 10.51
CA VAL A 340 -28.80 1.04 9.58
C VAL A 340 -29.52 0.58 8.30
N GLU A 341 -30.79 0.15 8.39
CA GLU A 341 -31.55 -0.21 7.18
C GLU A 341 -31.90 1.01 6.33
N GLY A 342 -32.17 2.15 6.97
CA GLY A 342 -32.38 3.45 6.32
C GLY A 342 -31.10 4.14 5.85
N TYR A 343 -29.91 3.69 6.27
CA TYR A 343 -28.65 4.32 5.88
C TYR A 343 -28.34 4.13 4.40
N ALA A 344 -28.07 5.25 3.71
CA ALA A 344 -27.70 5.30 2.30
C ALA A 344 -26.19 5.06 2.14
N PHE A 345 -25.77 3.81 2.26
CA PHE A 345 -24.37 3.39 2.03
C PHE A 345 -23.91 3.82 0.63
N GLN A 346 -22.83 4.62 0.58
CA GLN A 346 -22.14 4.99 -0.65
C GLN A 346 -20.82 4.24 -0.72
N GLN A 347 -20.54 3.58 -1.84
CA GLN A 347 -19.24 2.93 -2.03
C GLN A 347 -18.21 4.01 -2.35
N SER A 348 -17.40 4.39 -1.36
CA SER A 348 -16.26 5.28 -1.57
C SER A 348 -15.15 4.53 -2.32
N VAL A 349 -15.32 4.40 -3.64
CA VAL A 349 -14.29 3.90 -4.56
C VAL A 349 -13.20 4.98 -4.62
N GLY A 350 -12.25 4.90 -3.68
CA GLY A 350 -11.26 5.91 -3.29
C GLY A 350 -11.03 7.01 -4.32
N SER A 351 -11.85 8.06 -4.27
CA SER A 351 -11.96 9.02 -5.35
C SER A 351 -10.75 9.94 -5.39
N ILE A 352 -9.95 9.81 -6.46
CA ILE A 352 -8.72 10.56 -6.61
C ILE A 352 -9.07 12.02 -6.91
N ARG A 353 -8.96 12.90 -5.91
CA ARG A 353 -9.15 14.34 -6.12
C ARG A 353 -7.91 14.90 -6.82
N PHE A 354 -8.12 15.62 -7.93
CA PHE A 354 -7.07 16.19 -8.77
C PHE A 354 -6.08 15.11 -9.28
N PRO A 355 -6.55 14.12 -10.07
CA PRO A 355 -5.80 12.89 -10.34
C PRO A 355 -4.43 13.13 -11.01
N HIS A 356 -4.32 14.08 -11.93
CA HIS A 356 -3.03 14.48 -12.53
C HIS A 356 -1.99 14.92 -11.49
N TRP A 357 -2.42 15.63 -10.45
CA TRP A 357 -1.55 16.02 -9.33
C TRP A 357 -1.18 14.82 -8.46
N VAL A 358 -2.15 13.97 -8.11
CA VAL A 358 -1.90 12.77 -7.29
C VAL A 358 -0.90 11.83 -7.95
N PHE A 359 -1.05 11.56 -9.26
CA PHE A 359 -0.09 10.72 -9.99
C PHE A 359 1.28 11.39 -10.16
N TYR A 360 1.35 12.71 -10.30
CA TYR A 360 2.61 13.47 -10.31
C TYR A 360 3.35 13.40 -8.96
N ILE A 361 2.63 13.62 -7.84
CA ILE A 361 3.18 13.48 -6.48
C ILE A 361 3.61 12.03 -6.20
N ARG A 362 2.79 11.05 -6.59
CA ARG A 362 3.13 9.63 -6.49
C ARG A 362 4.44 9.32 -7.23
N ASN A 363 4.63 9.84 -8.43
CA ASN A 363 5.86 9.62 -9.20
C ASN A 363 7.09 10.27 -8.55
N GLN A 364 6.94 11.44 -7.89
CA GLN A 364 8.01 12.00 -7.06
C GLN A 364 8.34 11.10 -5.86
N LEU A 365 7.34 10.57 -5.16
CA LEU A 365 7.55 9.63 -4.05
C LEU A 365 8.27 8.35 -4.52
N GLU A 366 7.88 7.79 -5.66
CA GLU A 366 8.53 6.63 -6.30
C GLU A 366 9.97 6.91 -6.78
N GLY A 367 10.35 8.18 -6.93
CA GLY A 367 11.73 8.62 -7.15
C GLY A 367 12.54 8.90 -5.87
N MET A 368 11.88 9.01 -4.72
CA MET A 368 12.50 9.31 -3.42
C MET A 368 12.61 8.08 -2.50
N PHE A 369 11.69 7.13 -2.62
CA PHE A 369 11.53 5.99 -1.72
C PHE A 369 11.20 4.71 -2.51
N ASP A 370 11.49 3.55 -1.91
CA ASP A 370 11.03 2.28 -2.47
C ASP A 370 9.52 2.06 -2.24
N ALA A 371 8.93 1.17 -3.02
CA ALA A 371 7.49 0.90 -2.97
C ALA A 371 7.00 0.38 -1.60
N GLN A 372 7.78 -0.40 -0.85
CA GLN A 372 7.36 -0.86 0.48
C GLN A 372 7.31 0.30 1.47
N THR A 373 8.30 1.20 1.45
CA THR A 373 8.27 2.44 2.25
C THR A 373 7.03 3.29 1.90
N ILE A 374 6.72 3.49 0.62
CA ILE A 374 5.54 4.27 0.18
C ILE A 374 4.22 3.65 0.66
N TYR A 375 4.07 2.33 0.57
CA TYR A 375 2.84 1.65 1.03
C TYR A 375 2.78 1.45 2.56
N ARG A 376 3.92 1.45 3.28
CA ARG A 376 4.01 0.94 4.66
C ARG A 376 4.76 1.82 5.67
N SER A 377 5.02 3.09 5.36
CA SER A 377 5.56 4.05 6.34
C SER A 377 4.55 5.12 6.78
N GLY A 378 3.28 5.00 6.38
CA GLY A 378 2.21 5.88 6.85
C GLY A 378 2.44 7.35 6.54
N PHE A 379 2.99 7.64 5.36
CA PHE A 379 3.44 8.98 5.03
C PHE A 379 2.26 9.94 4.90
N THR A 380 2.24 10.98 5.72
CA THR A 380 1.43 12.18 5.49
C THR A 380 2.24 13.13 4.60
N VAL A 381 1.87 13.19 3.32
CA VAL A 381 2.57 13.94 2.27
C VAL A 381 1.85 15.27 2.05
N TYR A 382 2.46 16.37 2.51
CA TYR A 382 1.94 17.72 2.36
C TYR A 382 2.40 18.30 1.02
N THR A 383 1.46 18.80 0.22
CA THR A 383 1.73 19.29 -1.14
C THR A 383 1.38 20.77 -1.31
N THR A 384 1.84 21.40 -2.39
CA THR A 384 1.66 22.84 -2.66
C THR A 384 0.32 23.20 -3.29
N ILE A 385 -0.45 22.22 -3.77
CA ILE A 385 -1.66 22.47 -4.57
C ILE A 385 -2.70 23.24 -3.76
N ASP A 386 -3.28 24.24 -4.39
CA ASP A 386 -4.37 25.03 -3.85
C ASP A 386 -5.70 24.44 -4.34
N PRO A 387 -6.55 23.88 -3.47
CA PRO A 387 -7.75 23.17 -3.91
C PRO A 387 -8.78 24.10 -4.57
N THR A 388 -8.71 25.41 -4.29
CA THR A 388 -9.60 26.40 -4.90
C THR A 388 -9.10 26.77 -6.31
N LEU A 389 -7.80 27.04 -6.46
CA LEU A 389 -7.22 27.37 -7.77
C LEU A 389 -7.18 26.15 -8.71
N GLN A 390 -6.95 24.95 -8.20
CA GLN A 390 -6.98 23.72 -8.99
C GLN A 390 -8.39 23.44 -9.56
N ALA A 391 -9.44 23.53 -8.73
CA ALA A 391 -10.80 23.33 -9.22
C ALA A 391 -11.22 24.40 -10.25
N GLN A 392 -10.77 25.64 -10.09
CA GLN A 392 -10.94 26.69 -11.11
C GLN A 392 -10.16 26.37 -12.39
N ALA A 393 -8.93 25.89 -12.28
CA ALA A 393 -8.11 25.53 -13.43
C ALA A 393 -8.71 24.35 -14.24
N GLU A 394 -9.19 23.31 -13.56
CA GLU A 394 -9.85 22.16 -14.21
C GLU A 394 -11.11 22.61 -14.98
N GLN A 395 -11.93 23.47 -14.35
CA GLN A 395 -13.11 24.06 -15.00
C GLN A 395 -12.74 24.96 -16.20
N ILE A 396 -11.72 25.82 -16.06
CA ILE A 396 -11.25 26.71 -17.14
C ILE A 396 -10.75 25.90 -18.34
N VAL A 397 -9.92 24.86 -18.13
CA VAL A 397 -9.44 24.00 -19.23
C VAL A 397 -10.61 23.32 -19.93
N LYS A 398 -11.53 22.73 -19.16
CA LYS A 398 -12.72 22.04 -19.67
C LYS A 398 -13.62 22.95 -20.51
N ASP A 399 -13.94 24.14 -20.01
CA ASP A 399 -14.80 25.10 -20.71
C ASP A 399 -14.13 25.69 -21.95
N GLN A 400 -12.81 25.96 -21.91
CA GLN A 400 -12.08 26.45 -23.07
C GLN A 400 -12.01 25.40 -24.17
N VAL A 401 -11.69 24.14 -23.84
CA VAL A 401 -11.67 23.02 -24.80
C VAL A 401 -13.06 22.80 -25.42
N ALA A 402 -14.12 22.80 -24.59
CA ALA A 402 -15.50 22.72 -25.08
C ALA A 402 -15.87 23.88 -26.01
N SER A 403 -15.41 25.10 -25.73
CA SER A 403 -15.66 26.29 -26.58
C SER A 403 -14.90 26.27 -27.92
N LEU A 404 -13.87 25.43 -28.04
CA LEU A 404 -13.00 25.30 -29.21
C LEU A 404 -13.21 23.96 -29.97
N ALA A 405 -14.25 23.21 -29.63
CA ALA A 405 -14.60 21.95 -30.31
C ALA A 405 -14.90 22.16 -31.82
N ASP A 406 -15.36 23.36 -32.23
CA ASP A 406 -15.53 23.75 -33.65
C ASP A 406 -14.19 23.74 -34.43
N ARG A 407 -13.07 23.92 -33.72
CA ARG A 407 -11.71 23.92 -34.25
C ARG A 407 -11.01 22.58 -34.08
N HIS A 408 -11.74 21.54 -33.66
CA HIS A 408 -11.20 20.21 -33.38
C HIS A 408 -10.16 20.20 -32.24
N VAL A 409 -10.26 21.14 -31.29
CA VAL A 409 -9.54 21.06 -30.01
C VAL A 409 -10.23 20.04 -29.12
N THR A 410 -9.51 18.98 -28.75
CA THR A 410 -10.05 17.85 -27.97
C THR A 410 -9.57 17.82 -26.51
N ASP A 411 -8.45 18.49 -26.21
CA ASP A 411 -7.79 18.44 -24.90
C ASP A 411 -7.00 19.73 -24.61
N GLY A 412 -6.57 19.92 -23.36
CA GLY A 412 -5.76 21.06 -22.92
C GLY A 412 -5.12 20.85 -21.54
N ALA A 413 -4.07 21.63 -21.25
CA ALA A 413 -3.32 21.57 -19.99
C ALA A 413 -3.03 22.97 -19.43
N LEU A 414 -2.84 23.06 -18.11
CA LEU A 414 -2.59 24.31 -17.38
C LEU A 414 -1.65 24.04 -16.21
N VAL A 415 -0.64 24.90 -16.03
CA VAL A 415 0.21 24.92 -14.82
C VAL A 415 0.27 26.35 -14.28
N ALA A 416 0.03 26.52 -12.98
CA ALA A 416 0.20 27.78 -12.27
C ALA A 416 1.29 27.65 -11.20
N ILE A 417 2.27 28.55 -11.21
CA ILE A 417 3.41 28.57 -10.28
C ILE A 417 3.49 29.94 -9.61
N GLN A 418 3.72 29.96 -8.29
CA GLN A 418 4.03 31.18 -7.54
C GLN A 418 5.51 31.57 -7.78
N PRO A 419 5.83 32.66 -8.51
CA PRO A 419 7.19 32.88 -9.03
C PRO A 419 8.27 33.08 -7.94
N ALA A 420 7.88 33.67 -6.80
CA ALA A 420 8.80 33.97 -5.70
C ALA A 420 9.14 32.76 -4.80
N SER A 421 8.44 31.63 -4.94
CA SER A 421 8.66 30.41 -4.13
C SER A 421 8.86 29.15 -4.96
N GLY A 422 8.40 29.12 -6.21
CA GLY A 422 8.36 27.93 -7.05
C GLY A 422 7.16 27.01 -6.75
N GLU A 423 6.28 27.34 -5.80
CA GLU A 423 5.13 26.50 -5.46
C GLU A 423 4.20 26.31 -6.66
N ILE A 424 3.94 25.07 -7.07
CA ILE A 424 2.94 24.73 -8.08
C ILE A 424 1.56 24.76 -7.40
N LEU A 425 0.72 25.73 -7.77
CA LEU A 425 -0.58 25.97 -7.14
C LEU A 425 -1.73 25.27 -7.88
N ALA A 426 -1.57 25.05 -9.19
CA ALA A 426 -2.49 24.28 -10.02
C ALA A 426 -1.72 23.48 -11.09
N MET A 427 -2.15 22.25 -11.35
CA MET A 427 -1.67 21.38 -12.44
C MET A 427 -2.85 20.60 -13.03
N VAL A 428 -3.21 20.94 -14.27
CA VAL A 428 -4.23 20.25 -15.07
C VAL A 428 -3.53 19.60 -16.26
N GLY A 429 -3.59 18.27 -16.33
CA GLY A 429 -2.93 17.48 -17.38
C GLY A 429 -3.84 17.09 -18.55
N SER A 430 -5.15 17.29 -18.46
CA SER A 430 -6.13 17.09 -19.54
C SER A 430 -7.48 17.74 -19.18
N ALA A 431 -8.38 17.88 -20.15
CA ALA A 431 -9.72 18.44 -19.96
C ALA A 431 -10.71 17.49 -19.24
N ASP A 432 -10.45 16.18 -19.29
CA ASP A 432 -11.15 15.15 -18.51
C ASP A 432 -10.25 13.91 -18.32
N PHE A 433 -9.82 13.67 -17.08
CA PHE A 433 -8.92 12.55 -16.75
C PHE A 433 -9.52 11.17 -17.07
N TYR A 434 -10.85 11.03 -17.02
CA TYR A 434 -11.54 9.75 -17.17
C TYR A 434 -12.01 9.50 -18.62
N ASN A 435 -11.72 10.42 -19.54
CA ASN A 435 -12.09 10.30 -20.95
C ASN A 435 -11.00 9.60 -21.77
N GLU A 436 -11.18 8.30 -22.02
CA GLU A 436 -10.28 7.48 -22.84
C GLU A 436 -10.16 8.00 -24.30
N ALA A 437 -11.19 8.67 -24.84
CA ALA A 437 -11.20 9.12 -26.24
C ALA A 437 -10.28 10.33 -26.52
N ILE A 438 -9.67 10.91 -25.48
CA ILE A 438 -8.68 11.99 -25.57
C ILE A 438 -7.34 11.61 -24.91
N ASP A 439 -7.13 10.31 -24.65
CA ASP A 439 -6.02 9.78 -23.84
C ASP A 439 -5.91 10.46 -22.46
N GLY A 440 -7.05 10.83 -21.83
CA GLY A 440 -7.13 11.80 -20.74
C GLY A 440 -6.29 11.53 -19.47
N GLN A 441 -5.77 10.30 -19.29
CA GLN A 441 -4.85 9.95 -18.20
C GLN A 441 -3.40 10.41 -18.48
N VAL A 442 -3.06 10.78 -19.72
CA VAL A 442 -1.77 11.37 -20.08
C VAL A 442 -1.68 12.76 -19.51
N ASN A 443 -0.72 12.99 -18.60
CA ASN A 443 -0.53 14.31 -18.01
C ASN A 443 0.22 15.24 -18.99
N MET A 444 -0.53 16.01 -19.77
CA MET A 444 0.00 16.99 -20.73
C MET A 444 0.66 18.22 -20.09
N ALA A 445 0.56 18.41 -18.77
CA ALA A 445 1.33 19.44 -18.08
C ALA A 445 2.83 19.11 -18.02
N VAL A 446 3.18 17.82 -17.90
CA VAL A 446 4.57 17.33 -17.81
C VAL A 446 5.06 16.65 -19.08
N SER A 447 4.18 16.23 -19.98
CA SER A 447 4.53 15.62 -21.26
C SER A 447 5.12 16.66 -22.24
N PRO A 448 6.33 16.47 -22.80
CA PRO A 448 6.91 17.43 -23.74
C PRO A 448 6.12 17.56 -25.06
N ARG A 449 6.04 18.79 -25.56
CA ARG A 449 5.51 19.14 -26.90
C ARG A 449 6.30 20.28 -27.51
N GLN A 450 6.19 20.44 -28.83
CA GLN A 450 6.75 21.61 -29.51
C GLN A 450 6.05 22.90 -29.03
N PRO A 451 6.76 23.86 -28.40
CA PRO A 451 6.16 25.06 -27.82
C PRO A 451 5.76 26.10 -28.89
N GLY A 452 6.08 25.85 -30.15
CA GLY A 452 5.89 26.81 -31.23
C GLY A 452 6.60 28.13 -30.93
N SER A 453 5.87 29.24 -31.07
CA SER A 453 6.42 30.57 -30.84
C SER A 453 6.67 30.97 -29.38
N SER A 454 6.18 30.22 -28.39
CA SER A 454 6.33 30.63 -26.98
C SER A 454 7.78 30.53 -26.45
N ILE A 455 8.67 29.85 -27.18
CA ILE A 455 10.11 29.81 -26.90
C ILE A 455 10.88 31.08 -27.36
N LYS A 456 10.29 31.92 -28.22
CA LYS A 456 10.94 33.13 -28.77
C LYS A 456 11.48 34.09 -27.68
N PRO A 457 10.77 34.39 -26.57
CA PRO A 457 11.29 35.26 -25.52
C PRO A 457 12.63 34.81 -24.94
N LEU A 458 12.90 33.50 -24.86
CA LEU A 458 14.20 32.98 -24.40
C LEU A 458 15.31 33.32 -25.40
N THR A 459 15.02 33.21 -26.70
CA THR A 459 15.95 33.60 -27.78
C THR A 459 16.27 35.09 -27.74
N TYR A 460 15.26 35.95 -27.58
CA TYR A 460 15.46 37.40 -27.47
C TYR A 460 16.16 37.79 -26.15
N THR A 461 15.92 37.07 -25.05
CA THR A 461 16.62 37.28 -23.76
C THR A 461 18.11 37.01 -23.89
N ALA A 462 18.51 35.90 -24.53
CA ALA A 462 19.91 35.62 -24.82
C ALA A 462 20.55 36.67 -25.74
N ALA A 463 19.79 37.22 -26.70
CA ALA A 463 20.27 38.32 -27.54
C ALA A 463 20.47 39.63 -26.76
N PHE A 464 19.60 39.93 -25.77
CA PHE A 464 19.77 41.08 -24.87
C PHE A 464 21.03 40.94 -24.01
N GLU A 465 21.33 39.75 -23.48
CA GLU A 465 22.61 39.51 -22.78
C GLU A 465 23.84 39.63 -23.69
N LYS A 466 23.67 39.44 -25.01
CA LYS A 466 24.67 39.73 -26.04
C LYS A 466 24.60 41.18 -26.57
N GLY A 467 24.01 42.10 -25.80
CA GLY A 467 24.04 43.54 -26.03
C GLY A 467 22.99 44.09 -27.01
N TRP A 468 21.99 43.31 -27.41
CA TRP A 468 20.84 43.87 -28.13
C TRP A 468 19.92 44.66 -27.20
N THR A 469 19.11 45.53 -27.79
CA THR A 469 18.07 46.28 -27.09
C THR A 469 16.71 46.08 -27.77
N PRO A 470 15.59 46.44 -27.12
CA PRO A 470 14.28 46.47 -27.79
C PRO A 470 14.23 47.38 -29.04
N ALA A 471 15.21 48.27 -29.23
CA ALA A 471 15.34 49.16 -30.38
C ALA A 471 16.32 48.65 -31.46
N THR A 472 17.01 47.52 -31.26
CA THR A 472 17.84 46.88 -32.29
C THR A 472 16.97 46.56 -33.52
N MET A 473 17.47 46.88 -34.72
CA MET A 473 16.73 46.71 -35.98
C MET A 473 17.07 45.39 -36.66
N LEU A 474 16.04 44.67 -37.11
CA LEU A 474 16.11 43.39 -37.81
C LEU A 474 15.41 43.50 -39.16
N TRP A 475 15.97 42.83 -40.17
CA TRP A 475 15.39 42.81 -41.52
C TRP A 475 14.46 41.62 -41.69
N ASP A 476 13.14 41.87 -41.65
CA ASP A 476 12.10 40.92 -42.02
C ASP A 476 11.88 40.94 -43.55
N VAL A 477 12.71 40.16 -44.25
CA VAL A 477 12.83 40.10 -45.72
C VAL A 477 13.08 38.65 -46.14
N PRO A 478 12.86 38.25 -47.41
CA PRO A 478 13.21 36.91 -47.89
C PRO A 478 14.63 36.53 -47.47
N SER A 479 14.79 35.37 -46.85
CA SER A 479 16.07 34.95 -46.24
C SER A 479 16.16 33.44 -46.19
N GLU A 480 17.33 32.93 -46.54
CA GLU A 480 17.70 31.52 -46.43
C GLU A 480 18.83 31.34 -45.40
N PHE A 481 18.90 30.18 -44.78
CA PHE A 481 19.86 29.88 -43.72
C PHE A 481 20.41 28.45 -43.82
N PRO A 482 21.66 28.18 -43.39
CA PRO A 482 22.05 26.82 -43.05
C PRO A 482 21.15 26.27 -41.92
N PRO A 483 20.57 25.05 -42.03
CA PRO A 483 19.68 24.51 -41.01
C PRO A 483 20.29 24.47 -39.60
N SER A 484 21.55 24.04 -39.45
CA SER A 484 22.29 24.04 -38.18
C SER A 484 22.73 25.42 -37.69
N GLY A 485 22.62 26.46 -38.52
CA GLY A 485 23.22 27.78 -38.27
C GLY A 485 24.67 27.94 -38.74
N ILE A 486 25.38 26.83 -39.00
CA ILE A 486 26.79 26.81 -39.44
C ILE A 486 26.85 27.02 -40.96
N ASP A 487 27.57 28.04 -41.45
CA ASP A 487 27.52 28.38 -42.89
C ASP A 487 28.10 27.31 -43.84
N SER A 488 28.95 26.40 -43.34
CA SER A 488 29.45 25.23 -44.07
C SER A 488 28.49 24.03 -44.09
N ASP A 489 27.27 24.16 -43.57
CA ASP A 489 26.25 23.11 -43.56
C ASP A 489 25.83 22.74 -45.00
N PRO A 490 26.02 21.46 -45.42
CA PRO A 490 25.69 20.98 -46.76
C PRO A 490 24.20 20.65 -46.94
N ALA A 491 23.38 20.69 -45.88
CA ALA A 491 21.95 20.44 -45.98
C ALA A 491 21.23 21.53 -46.81
N PRO A 492 20.07 21.19 -47.44
CA PRO A 492 19.24 22.17 -48.14
C PRO A 492 18.92 23.36 -47.24
N LYS A 493 19.05 24.58 -47.77
CA LYS A 493 18.90 25.80 -46.96
C LYS A 493 17.47 25.93 -46.42
N TYR A 494 17.39 26.28 -45.15
CA TYR A 494 16.14 26.55 -44.45
C TYR A 494 15.60 27.92 -44.85
N VAL A 495 14.36 27.98 -45.33
CA VAL A 495 13.68 29.20 -45.78
C VAL A 495 12.43 29.43 -44.91
N PRO A 496 12.55 30.12 -43.77
CA PRO A 496 11.39 30.44 -42.92
C PRO A 496 10.47 31.47 -43.58
N VAL A 497 9.18 31.37 -43.28
CA VAL A 497 8.14 32.36 -43.63
C VAL A 497 7.41 32.84 -42.38
N ASN A 498 6.86 34.05 -42.42
CA ASN A 498 5.97 34.55 -41.36
C ASN A 498 4.57 33.94 -41.49
N TYR A 499 3.83 33.90 -40.38
CA TYR A 499 2.50 33.26 -40.30
C TYR A 499 1.44 33.91 -41.20
N ASP A 500 1.65 35.18 -41.59
CA ASP A 500 0.78 35.97 -42.45
C ASP A 500 1.21 35.96 -43.93
N GLY A 501 2.32 35.27 -44.25
CA GLY A 501 2.89 35.21 -45.59
C GLY A 501 3.58 36.49 -46.08
N ARG A 502 3.88 37.45 -45.19
CA ARG A 502 4.43 38.77 -45.57
C ARG A 502 5.85 39.02 -45.06
N PHE A 503 6.45 40.09 -45.58
CA PHE A 503 7.74 40.62 -45.18
C PHE A 503 7.57 42.09 -44.80
N HIS A 504 7.99 42.48 -43.60
CA HIS A 504 7.75 43.80 -43.00
C HIS A 504 8.93 44.77 -43.16
N GLY A 505 10.03 44.33 -43.77
CA GLY A 505 11.22 45.15 -43.97
C GLY A 505 11.98 45.38 -42.65
N PRO A 506 12.50 46.59 -42.39
CA PRO A 506 13.21 46.89 -41.15
C PRO A 506 12.25 47.03 -39.97
N VAL A 507 12.27 46.07 -39.04
CA VAL A 507 11.46 46.04 -37.81
C VAL A 507 12.36 46.08 -36.57
N SER A 508 11.90 46.72 -35.48
CA SER A 508 12.63 46.66 -34.21
C SER A 508 12.46 45.30 -33.52
N VAL A 509 13.39 44.90 -32.65
CA VAL A 509 13.24 43.70 -31.79
C VAL A 509 11.92 43.73 -31.02
N ARG A 510 11.53 44.90 -30.47
CA ARG A 510 10.23 45.10 -29.82
C ARG A 510 9.06 44.72 -30.74
N THR A 511 9.07 45.23 -31.97
CA THR A 511 8.04 44.96 -32.99
C THR A 511 8.04 43.50 -33.43
N ALA A 512 9.22 42.90 -33.60
CA ALA A 512 9.40 41.53 -34.04
C ALA A 512 8.90 40.51 -33.02
N LEU A 513 9.19 40.75 -31.73
CA LEU A 513 8.69 39.93 -30.63
C LEU A 513 7.18 40.15 -30.39
N SER A 514 6.70 41.40 -30.40
CA SER A 514 5.27 41.70 -30.15
C SER A 514 4.32 41.12 -31.20
N ASN A 515 4.79 40.97 -32.44
CA ASN A 515 4.02 40.36 -33.54
C ASN A 515 4.46 38.91 -33.84
N SER A 516 5.37 38.35 -33.03
CA SER A 516 5.88 36.98 -33.18
C SER A 516 6.41 36.65 -34.59
N TYR A 517 7.08 37.58 -35.27
CA TYR A 517 7.62 37.33 -36.61
C TYR A 517 8.70 36.23 -36.58
N ASN A 518 8.66 35.33 -37.57
CA ASN A 518 9.49 34.13 -37.62
C ASN A 518 10.91 34.43 -38.13
N ILE A 519 11.03 35.19 -39.22
CA ILE A 519 12.32 35.46 -39.86
C ILE A 519 13.24 36.30 -38.94
N PRO A 520 12.75 37.34 -38.22
CA PRO A 520 13.54 38.04 -37.22
C PRO A 520 13.97 37.13 -36.04
N ALA A 521 13.10 36.21 -35.59
CA ALA A 521 13.46 35.25 -34.54
C ALA A 521 14.58 34.29 -35.00
N VAL A 522 14.51 33.78 -36.24
CA VAL A 522 15.57 32.95 -36.84
C VAL A 522 16.89 33.73 -36.96
N LYS A 523 16.84 35.01 -37.34
CA LYS A 523 18.03 35.89 -37.35
C LYS A 523 18.58 36.16 -35.95
N THR A 524 17.70 36.26 -34.95
CA THR A 524 18.07 36.37 -33.53
C THR A 524 18.79 35.10 -33.07
N LEU A 525 18.29 33.90 -33.41
CA LEU A 525 18.94 32.64 -33.08
C LEU A 525 20.28 32.46 -33.79
N LYS A 526 20.43 32.89 -35.06
CA LYS A 526 21.76 32.86 -35.72
C LYS A 526 22.76 33.83 -35.07
N PHE A 527 22.32 34.95 -34.51
CA PHE A 527 23.18 35.86 -33.73
C PHE A 527 23.55 35.29 -32.34
N VAL A 528 22.59 34.65 -31.67
CA VAL A 528 22.79 34.07 -30.32
C VAL A 528 23.63 32.80 -30.35
N GLY A 529 23.44 31.95 -31.35
CA GLY A 529 23.92 30.57 -31.37
C GLY A 529 22.86 29.59 -30.85
N VAL A 530 22.76 28.41 -31.46
CA VAL A 530 21.89 27.33 -30.96
C VAL A 530 22.47 26.77 -29.66
N TYR A 531 23.74 26.40 -29.72
CA TYR A 531 24.58 25.96 -28.61
C TYR A 531 25.47 27.11 -28.14
N ASP A 532 26.06 26.96 -26.95
CA ASP A 532 26.97 27.94 -26.34
C ASP A 532 28.28 28.10 -27.14
N ASP A 533 28.89 29.28 -27.08
CA ASP A 533 30.19 29.53 -27.71
C ASP A 533 31.32 28.87 -26.91
N PRO A 534 32.04 27.86 -27.47
CA PRO A 534 33.12 27.16 -26.78
C PRO A 534 34.36 28.02 -26.53
N ALA A 535 34.43 29.25 -27.08
CA ALA A 535 35.45 30.23 -26.72
C ALA A 535 35.13 30.97 -25.40
N THR A 536 33.93 30.79 -24.83
CA THR A 536 33.52 31.40 -23.55
C THR A 536 33.28 30.35 -22.47
N VAL A 537 33.29 30.79 -21.21
CA VAL A 537 32.93 29.96 -20.03
C VAL A 537 31.43 30.09 -19.71
N GLN A 538 30.68 30.86 -20.50
CA GLN A 538 29.31 31.23 -20.19
C GLN A 538 28.31 30.47 -21.05
N LYS A 539 27.28 29.91 -20.41
CA LYS A 539 26.06 29.49 -21.10
C LYS A 539 25.38 30.73 -21.70
N ASP A 540 25.39 30.83 -23.03
CA ASP A 540 25.13 32.04 -23.81
C ASP A 540 24.42 31.79 -25.15
N GLY A 541 24.28 30.52 -25.58
CA GLY A 541 23.42 30.09 -26.68
C GLY A 541 21.98 29.86 -26.21
N LEU A 542 21.08 29.51 -27.14
CA LEU A 542 19.67 29.26 -26.78
C LEU A 542 19.50 28.04 -25.85
N ILE A 543 20.26 26.96 -26.07
CA ILE A 543 20.22 25.79 -25.19
C ILE A 543 20.70 26.16 -23.78
N GLY A 544 21.86 26.81 -23.65
CA GLY A 544 22.39 27.23 -22.35
C GLY A 544 21.50 28.24 -21.62
N MET A 545 20.80 29.12 -22.35
CA MET A 545 19.76 29.99 -21.79
C MET A 545 18.53 29.20 -21.31
N ALA A 546 18.06 28.22 -22.07
CA ALA A 546 16.93 27.37 -21.68
C ALA A 546 17.24 26.57 -20.40
N GLU A 547 18.43 25.98 -20.30
CA GLU A 547 18.90 25.28 -19.10
C GLU A 547 19.02 26.22 -17.88
N ARG A 548 19.56 27.43 -18.07
CA ARG A 548 19.64 28.46 -17.01
C ARG A 548 18.26 28.78 -16.45
N LEU A 549 17.25 28.86 -17.31
CA LEU A 549 15.84 29.12 -16.96
C LEU A 549 15.08 27.88 -16.43
N GLY A 550 15.69 26.69 -16.45
CA GLY A 550 15.11 25.46 -15.88
C GLY A 550 14.44 24.49 -16.86
N ILE A 551 14.62 24.68 -18.18
CA ILE A 551 14.19 23.69 -19.19
C ILE A 551 15.25 22.59 -19.26
N THR A 552 14.85 21.32 -19.18
CA THR A 552 15.76 20.16 -19.19
C THR A 552 15.46 19.17 -20.33
N THR A 553 14.33 19.29 -21.01
CA THR A 553 13.94 18.40 -22.13
C THR A 553 14.78 18.57 -23.40
N LEU A 554 15.47 19.71 -23.58
CA LEU A 554 16.21 20.05 -24.80
C LEU A 554 17.59 19.36 -24.89
N THR A 555 17.58 18.03 -24.86
CA THR A 555 18.79 17.19 -24.70
C THR A 555 19.49 16.78 -26.00
N ARG A 556 18.93 17.09 -27.18
CA ARG A 556 19.49 16.65 -28.47
C ARG A 556 20.70 17.47 -28.93
N ASN A 557 21.61 16.82 -29.65
CA ASN A 557 22.81 17.42 -30.24
C ASN A 557 22.66 17.81 -31.73
N ASP A 558 21.46 17.76 -32.28
CA ASP A 558 21.13 18.04 -33.69
C ASP A 558 20.09 19.18 -33.86
N TYR A 559 19.89 20.03 -32.86
CA TYR A 559 19.03 21.20 -33.00
C TYR A 559 19.62 22.20 -34.01
N GLY A 560 18.73 22.79 -34.80
CA GLY A 560 19.05 23.86 -35.75
C GLY A 560 18.26 25.14 -35.50
N LEU A 561 18.34 26.08 -36.44
CA LEU A 561 17.69 27.39 -36.35
C LEU A 561 16.15 27.36 -36.28
N ALA A 562 15.52 26.20 -36.53
CA ALA A 562 14.09 25.99 -36.28
C ALA A 562 13.74 25.95 -34.77
N LEU A 563 14.71 25.80 -33.87
CA LEU A 563 14.47 25.69 -32.42
C LEU A 563 13.73 26.93 -31.85
N THR A 564 14.08 28.14 -32.29
CA THR A 564 13.40 29.40 -31.87
C THR A 564 11.94 29.50 -32.34
N LEU A 565 11.50 28.62 -33.26
CA LEU A 565 10.11 28.51 -33.71
C LEU A 565 9.39 27.28 -33.12
N GLY A 566 10.01 26.58 -32.18
CA GLY A 566 9.45 25.39 -31.51
C GLY A 566 10.00 24.05 -32.02
N GLY A 567 11.10 24.04 -32.78
CA GLY A 567 11.74 22.81 -33.32
C GLY A 567 12.38 21.86 -32.29
N GLY A 568 12.02 21.96 -31.01
CA GLY A 568 12.41 21.08 -29.91
C GLY A 568 11.29 21.06 -28.87
N GLU A 569 11.15 19.98 -28.12
CA GLU A 569 10.00 19.75 -27.24
C GLU A 569 10.27 20.17 -25.80
N VAL A 570 9.29 20.81 -25.15
CA VAL A 570 9.32 21.31 -23.77
C VAL A 570 7.98 21.03 -23.10
N SER A 571 7.95 20.76 -21.80
CA SER A 571 6.68 20.56 -21.07
C SER A 571 6.04 21.90 -20.67
N VAL A 572 4.74 21.90 -20.37
CA VAL A 572 4.05 23.10 -19.86
C VAL A 572 4.64 23.51 -18.51
N LEU A 573 4.97 22.54 -17.65
CA LEU A 573 5.62 22.77 -16.36
C LEU A 573 6.97 23.49 -16.49
N GLU A 574 7.86 23.03 -17.37
CA GLU A 574 9.16 23.67 -17.61
C GLU A 574 9.00 25.06 -18.25
N MET A 575 8.06 25.22 -19.19
CA MET A 575 7.83 26.52 -19.82
C MET A 575 7.24 27.54 -18.83
N THR A 576 6.28 27.14 -17.98
CA THR A 576 5.79 27.99 -16.88
C THR A 576 6.91 28.30 -15.87
N GLY A 577 7.79 27.34 -15.58
CA GLY A 577 9.01 27.56 -14.78
C GLY A 577 9.90 28.64 -15.38
N ALA A 578 10.27 28.51 -16.66
CA ALA A 578 11.09 29.49 -17.37
C ALA A 578 10.43 30.87 -17.45
N PHE A 579 9.11 30.96 -17.64
CA PHE A 579 8.39 32.22 -17.64
C PHE A 579 8.24 32.84 -16.23
N SER A 580 8.22 32.04 -15.17
CA SER A 580 8.21 32.53 -13.78
C SER A 580 9.45 33.36 -13.46
N VAL A 581 10.59 33.06 -14.08
CA VAL A 581 11.83 33.83 -13.95
C VAL A 581 11.64 35.29 -14.41
N PHE A 582 10.91 35.54 -15.50
CA PHE A 582 10.60 36.90 -15.94
C PHE A 582 9.69 37.63 -14.94
N ALA A 583 8.69 36.92 -14.39
CA ALA A 583 7.81 37.46 -13.35
C ALA A 583 8.53 37.70 -12.00
N ASN A 584 9.67 37.03 -11.78
CA ASN A 584 10.52 37.14 -10.60
C ASN A 584 11.83 37.91 -10.87
N ASN A 585 11.81 38.91 -11.75
CA ASN A 585 12.92 39.85 -12.01
C ASN A 585 14.27 39.20 -12.42
N GLY A 586 14.21 38.07 -13.13
CA GLY A 586 15.41 37.33 -13.56
C GLY A 586 15.89 36.28 -12.56
N GLN A 587 15.18 36.08 -11.45
CA GLN A 587 15.53 35.10 -10.41
C GLN A 587 14.71 33.82 -10.55
N LYS A 588 15.40 32.67 -10.66
CA LYS A 588 14.80 31.35 -10.73
C LYS A 588 14.56 30.79 -9.33
N MET A 589 13.33 30.36 -9.08
CA MET A 589 12.98 29.39 -8.06
C MET A 589 12.60 28.08 -8.79
N PRO A 590 13.15 26.91 -8.40
CA PRO A 590 12.77 25.65 -9.02
C PRO A 590 11.32 25.28 -8.64
N PRO A 591 10.51 24.72 -9.55
CA PRO A 591 9.17 24.26 -9.22
C PRO A 591 9.17 23.25 -8.07
N VAL A 592 8.32 23.45 -7.07
CA VAL A 592 8.16 22.57 -5.90
C VAL A 592 6.71 22.11 -5.77
N ALA A 593 6.55 20.85 -5.37
CA ALA A 593 5.26 20.15 -5.30
C ALA A 593 4.98 19.51 -3.93
N ILE A 594 6.01 18.91 -3.30
CA ILE A 594 5.96 18.37 -1.93
C ILE A 594 6.66 19.36 -0.99
N THR A 595 5.99 19.77 0.08
CA THR A 595 6.59 20.67 1.09
C THR A 595 7.12 19.91 2.31
N LYS A 596 6.50 18.81 2.70
CA LYS A 596 6.87 18.01 3.87
C LYS A 596 6.33 16.57 3.75
N ILE A 597 7.07 15.60 4.30
CA ILE A 597 6.62 14.23 4.51
C ILE A 597 6.86 13.86 5.97
N VAL A 598 5.84 13.33 6.63
CA VAL A 598 5.89 12.88 8.02
C VAL A 598 5.47 11.40 8.07
N ASP A 599 6.16 10.56 8.84
CA ASP A 599 5.76 9.15 9.02
C ASP A 599 4.66 8.96 10.07
N PHE A 600 4.18 7.72 10.23
CA PHE A 600 3.16 7.37 11.22
C PHE A 600 3.54 7.66 12.68
N GLN A 601 4.82 7.82 12.99
CA GLN A 601 5.32 8.13 14.34
C GLN A 601 5.41 9.64 14.60
N GLY A 602 5.19 10.46 13.57
CA GLY A 602 5.36 11.92 13.62
C GLY A 602 6.77 12.40 13.27
N ASN A 603 7.68 11.52 12.83
CA ASN A 603 9.02 11.93 12.41
C ASN A 603 8.95 12.63 11.05
N VAL A 604 9.68 13.74 10.89
CA VAL A 604 9.82 14.42 9.61
C VAL A 604 10.83 13.67 8.74
N VAL A 605 10.33 12.97 7.72
CA VAL A 605 11.14 12.17 6.77
C VAL A 605 11.69 13.05 5.65
N TYR A 606 10.92 14.07 5.24
CA TYR A 606 11.33 15.08 4.27
C TYR A 606 10.78 16.44 4.67
N GLN A 607 11.58 17.49 4.50
CA GLN A 607 11.15 18.87 4.64
C GLN A 607 11.80 19.67 3.52
N TYR A 608 10.97 20.27 2.65
CA TYR A 608 11.46 21.20 1.66
C TYR A 608 12.08 22.40 2.37
N THR A 609 13.30 22.73 1.99
CA THR A 609 14.02 23.94 2.41
C THR A 609 14.17 24.80 1.17
N PRO A 610 13.47 25.95 1.07
CA PRO A 610 13.57 26.81 -0.10
C PRO A 610 15.02 27.22 -0.39
N PRO A 611 15.51 27.05 -1.63
CA PRO A 611 16.85 27.51 -2.00
C PRO A 611 16.89 29.04 -2.02
N ALA A 612 18.09 29.62 -1.97
CA ALA A 612 18.27 31.02 -2.34
C ALA A 612 17.95 31.18 -3.84
N ALA A 613 17.19 32.23 -4.19
CA ALA A 613 16.78 32.48 -5.57
C ALA A 613 18.01 32.75 -6.47
N GLU A 614 18.12 32.01 -7.58
CA GLU A 614 19.28 32.08 -8.47
C GLU A 614 19.06 33.20 -9.50
N GLN A 615 19.92 34.24 -9.53
CA GLN A 615 19.85 35.28 -10.57
C GLN A 615 20.36 34.70 -11.91
N VAL A 616 19.44 34.15 -12.71
CA VAL A 616 19.75 33.42 -13.95
C VAL A 616 19.64 34.28 -15.21
N ILE A 617 19.03 35.47 -15.15
CA ILE A 617 19.10 36.50 -16.20
C ILE A 617 20.04 37.62 -15.73
N ARG A 618 20.97 38.01 -16.60
CA ARG A 618 21.98 39.05 -16.36
C ARG A 618 21.40 40.45 -16.61
N ALA A 619 22.06 41.47 -16.04
CA ALA A 619 21.71 42.88 -16.18
C ALA A 619 22.46 43.55 -17.35
#